data_AF-A0A1Q3JV32-F1
#
_entry.id   AF-A0A1Q3JV32-F1
#
_cell.length_a   1.000
_cell.length_b   1.000
_cell.length_c   1.000
_cell.angle_alpha   90.00
_cell.angle_beta   90.00
_cell.angle_gamma   90.00
#
_symmetry.space_group_name_H-M   'P 1'
#
loop_
_entity.id
_entity.type
_entity.pdbx_description
1 polymer ?
#
loop_
_entity_poly.entity_id
_entity_poly.type
_entity_poly.pdbx_seq_one_letter_code
_entity_poly.pdbx_strand_id
1 'polypeptide(L)'
;MSHRGWTRAVTLRAAATVAAVALAGSIALAQNIKSIGTFSSWTAFSHGDGGSLLCFATAQPTKQEPSGAKRSPAFIYVSSWPKDGVKAEVSVRVGYPLRGGSEVTLAVGSTNFKLFVHGDRAYVADAGDELKLLDAMRKGST
;
A
#
# COMPACT_ATOMS: atom_id res chain seq x y z
N MET A 1 -17.82 -58.90 -64.83
CA MET A 1 -16.74 -59.86 -64.56
C MET A 1 -16.10 -59.51 -63.24
N SER A 2 -16.40 -60.29 -62.20
CA SER A 2 -15.85 -60.15 -60.84
C SER A 2 -14.46 -60.76 -60.77
N HIS A 3 -13.49 -60.07 -60.19
CA HIS A 3 -12.30 -60.74 -59.67
C HIS A 3 -11.75 -60.08 -58.41
N ARG A 4 -11.67 -60.94 -57.39
CA ARG A 4 -10.59 -61.06 -56.40
C ARG A 4 -10.55 -59.99 -55.29
N GLY A 5 -10.94 -60.45 -54.10
CA GLY A 5 -10.65 -59.76 -52.86
C GLY A 5 -9.21 -59.91 -52.40
N TRP A 6 -8.87 -59.20 -51.33
CA TRP A 6 -8.03 -59.71 -50.24
C TRP A 6 -8.22 -58.82 -49.01
N THR A 7 -8.59 -59.43 -47.90
CA THR A 7 -8.50 -58.86 -46.56
C THR A 7 -7.05 -58.61 -46.17
N ARG A 8 -6.74 -57.39 -45.72
CA ARG A 8 -5.63 -57.14 -44.79
C ARG A 8 -6.09 -56.14 -43.74
N ALA A 9 -6.34 -56.64 -42.54
CA ALA A 9 -6.40 -55.82 -41.34
C ALA A 9 -4.98 -55.32 -41.02
N VAL A 10 -4.83 -54.00 -40.84
CA VAL A 10 -3.70 -53.45 -40.09
C VAL A 10 -4.26 -52.49 -39.06
N THR A 11 -3.90 -52.79 -37.83
CA THR A 11 -4.35 -52.26 -36.57
C THR A 11 -3.53 -51.06 -36.08
N LEU A 12 -4.15 -50.34 -35.14
CA LEU A 12 -3.58 -49.50 -34.05
C LEU A 12 -3.27 -48.01 -34.29
N ARG A 13 -4.16 -47.18 -33.71
CA ARG A 13 -3.97 -46.14 -32.67
C ARG A 13 -2.95 -45.00 -32.87
N ALA A 14 -3.42 -43.80 -32.50
CA ALA A 14 -2.74 -42.61 -31.93
C ALA A 14 -2.96 -41.34 -32.80
N ALA A 15 -3.17 -40.13 -32.29
CA ALA A 15 -3.27 -39.60 -30.93
C ALA A 15 -4.06 -38.27 -30.98
N ALA A 16 -4.78 -37.96 -29.91
CA ALA A 16 -5.50 -36.71 -29.73
C ALA A 16 -4.52 -35.52 -29.60
N THR A 17 -4.65 -34.52 -30.45
CA THR A 17 -3.95 -33.23 -30.30
C THR A 17 -4.72 -32.35 -29.31
N VAL A 18 -4.28 -32.32 -28.05
CA VAL A 18 -4.77 -31.39 -27.03
C VAL A 18 -4.17 -30.00 -27.29
N ALA A 19 -5.03 -29.00 -27.48
CA ALA A 19 -4.65 -27.60 -27.62
C ALA A 19 -4.07 -27.07 -26.30
N ALA A 20 -2.79 -26.69 -26.30
CA ALA A 20 -2.15 -26.00 -25.18
C ALA A 20 -2.49 -24.50 -25.23
N VAL A 21 -3.48 -24.06 -24.47
CA VAL A 21 -3.70 -22.64 -24.19
C VAL A 21 -2.61 -22.20 -23.21
N ALA A 22 -1.69 -21.38 -23.68
CA ALA A 22 -0.68 -20.74 -22.84
C ALA A 22 -1.36 -19.76 -21.88
N LEU A 23 -1.54 -20.15 -20.63
CA LEU A 23 -1.79 -19.22 -19.53
C LEU A 23 -0.52 -18.39 -19.33
N ALA A 24 -0.47 -17.20 -19.94
CA ALA A 24 0.40 -16.13 -19.49
C ALA A 24 -0.12 -15.65 -18.12
N GLY A 25 0.24 -16.37 -17.05
CA GLY A 25 -0.02 -15.94 -15.69
C GLY A 25 0.77 -14.67 -15.40
N SER A 26 0.06 -13.58 -15.13
CA SER A 26 0.66 -12.37 -14.58
C SER A 26 1.36 -12.73 -13.26
N ILE A 27 2.68 -12.64 -13.23
CA ILE A 27 3.45 -12.82 -11.99
C ILE A 27 3.12 -11.60 -11.12
N ALA A 28 2.22 -11.79 -10.16
CA ALA A 28 2.03 -10.81 -9.10
C ALA A 28 3.32 -10.80 -8.26
N LEU A 29 4.22 -9.85 -8.53
CA LEU A 29 5.36 -9.56 -7.67
C LEU A 29 4.81 -9.21 -6.28
N ALA A 30 5.03 -10.12 -5.32
CA ALA A 30 4.61 -9.94 -3.94
C ALA A 30 5.26 -8.65 -3.40
N GLN A 31 4.41 -7.66 -3.15
CA GLN A 31 4.73 -6.39 -2.49
C GLN A 31 5.15 -6.72 -1.04
N ASN A 32 6.45 -6.97 -0.80
CA ASN A 32 6.96 -7.47 0.49
C ASN A 32 7.06 -6.33 1.52
N ILE A 33 6.03 -6.19 2.35
CA ILE A 33 6.10 -5.37 3.56
C ILE A 33 6.83 -6.19 4.63
N LYS A 34 7.93 -5.66 5.14
CA LYS A 34 8.72 -6.22 6.24
C LYS A 34 8.56 -5.35 7.49
N SER A 35 8.22 -5.98 8.61
CA SER A 35 8.25 -5.31 9.92
C SER A 35 9.70 -5.10 10.37
N ILE A 36 10.02 -3.88 10.79
CA ILE A 36 11.31 -3.51 11.38
C ILE A 36 11.23 -3.65 12.91
N GLY A 37 10.12 -3.24 13.50
CA GLY A 37 9.89 -3.35 14.93
C GLY A 37 8.78 -2.42 15.44
N THR A 38 8.39 -2.63 16.69
CA THR A 38 7.43 -1.78 17.42
C THR A 38 8.14 -1.05 18.55
N PHE A 39 7.89 0.25 18.65
CA PHE A 39 8.51 1.18 19.58
C PHE A 39 7.39 1.99 20.25
N SER A 40 6.98 1.56 21.45
CA SER A 40 5.78 2.11 22.12
C SER A 40 4.55 2.01 21.20
N SER A 41 3.87 3.13 20.91
CA SER A 41 2.68 3.18 20.04
C SER A 41 2.98 3.14 18.53
N TRP A 42 4.26 3.15 18.13
CA TRP A 42 4.67 3.20 16.72
C TRP A 42 5.18 1.85 16.24
N THR A 43 4.80 1.43 15.04
CA THR A 43 5.41 0.28 14.36
C THR A 43 6.05 0.74 13.06
N ALA A 44 7.30 0.33 12.84
CA ALA A 44 8.09 0.65 11.67
C ALA A 44 8.13 -0.52 10.68
N PHE A 45 8.07 -0.19 9.40
CA PHE A 45 8.07 -1.13 8.28
C PHE A 45 8.98 -0.63 7.16
N SER A 46 9.46 -1.57 6.34
CA SER A 46 10.01 -1.32 5.02
C SER A 46 9.19 -2.05 3.97
N HIS A 47 9.03 -1.44 2.81
CA HIS A 47 8.30 -2.00 1.69
C HIS A 47 9.11 -1.82 0.41
N GLY A 48 9.25 -2.88 -0.39
CA GLY A 48 10.06 -2.86 -1.60
C GLY A 48 11.57 -2.88 -1.34
N ASP A 49 12.34 -2.65 -2.41
CA ASP A 49 13.80 -2.65 -2.41
C ASP A 49 14.38 -1.62 -3.40
N GLY A 50 15.68 -1.33 -3.26
CA GLY A 50 16.42 -0.46 -4.18
C GLY A 50 15.72 0.87 -4.47
N GLY A 51 15.37 1.11 -5.73
CA GLY A 51 14.69 2.33 -6.19
C GLY A 51 13.20 2.42 -5.80
N SER A 52 12.60 1.34 -5.29
CA SER A 52 11.20 1.29 -4.84
C SER A 52 11.07 1.26 -3.31
N LEU A 53 12.19 1.35 -2.59
CA LEU A 53 12.21 1.25 -1.14
C LEU A 53 11.41 2.38 -0.50
N LEU A 54 10.40 2.01 0.28
CA LEU A 54 9.61 2.87 1.16
C LEU A 54 9.81 2.41 2.60
N CYS A 55 10.27 3.30 3.47
CA CYS A 55 10.34 3.05 4.91
C CYS A 55 9.29 3.90 5.60
N PHE A 56 8.49 3.34 6.50
CA PHE A 56 7.48 4.14 7.21
C PHE A 56 7.27 3.66 8.64
N ALA A 57 7.02 4.61 9.54
CA ALA A 57 6.49 4.35 10.86
C ALA A 57 5.01 4.75 10.90
N THR A 58 4.18 3.96 11.60
CA THR A 58 2.76 4.26 11.76
C THR A 58 2.28 4.03 13.17
N ALA A 59 1.28 4.82 13.59
CA ALA A 59 0.60 4.68 14.88
C ALA A 59 -0.91 4.81 14.69
N GLN A 60 -1.65 4.08 15.52
CA GLN A 60 -3.11 4.22 15.61
C GLN A 60 -3.48 5.27 16.68
N PRO A 61 -4.58 6.01 16.49
CA PRO A 61 -5.06 6.93 17.50
C PRO A 61 -5.55 6.17 18.74
N THR A 62 -5.24 6.70 19.93
CA THR A 62 -5.74 6.16 21.21
C THR A 62 -7.20 6.51 21.47
N LYS A 63 -7.71 7.57 20.84
CA LYS A 63 -9.11 8.01 20.91
C LYS A 63 -9.58 8.46 19.52
N GLN A 64 -10.82 8.13 19.18
CA GLN A 64 -11.46 8.58 17.94
C GLN A 64 -12.89 9.03 18.21
N GLU A 65 -13.27 10.18 17.63
CA GLU A 65 -14.61 10.72 17.73
C GLU A 65 -15.27 10.86 16.34
N PRO A 66 -16.60 10.75 16.25
CA PRO A 66 -17.48 10.21 17.28
C PRO A 66 -17.18 8.72 17.55
N SER A 67 -17.39 8.29 18.79
CA SER A 67 -17.21 6.88 19.18
C SER A 67 -18.22 5.99 18.45
N GLY A 68 -17.81 4.77 18.09
CA GLY A 68 -18.67 3.80 17.41
C GLY A 68 -18.94 4.07 15.93
N ALA A 69 -18.35 5.12 15.35
CA ALA A 69 -18.47 5.39 13.92
C ALA A 69 -17.87 4.25 13.08
N LYS A 70 -18.60 3.78 12.06
CA LYS A 70 -18.11 2.74 11.14
C LYS A 70 -17.10 3.34 10.19
N ARG A 71 -15.81 2.99 10.33
CA ARG A 71 -14.68 3.44 9.49
C ARG A 71 -13.63 2.36 9.37
N SER A 72 -12.81 2.46 8.33
CA SER A 72 -11.54 1.74 8.31
C SER A 72 -10.61 2.26 9.42
N PRO A 73 -9.61 1.48 9.85
CA PRO A 73 -8.70 1.95 10.88
C PRO A 73 -7.94 3.22 10.43
N ALA A 74 -7.93 4.20 11.33
CA ALA A 74 -7.20 5.44 11.16
C ALA A 74 -5.74 5.28 11.59
N PHE A 75 -4.85 6.01 10.93
CA PHE A 75 -3.42 5.93 11.16
C PHE A 75 -2.76 7.27 10.84
N ILE A 76 -1.74 7.61 11.61
CA ILE A 76 -0.71 8.57 11.20
C ILE A 76 0.49 7.79 10.64
N TYR A 77 1.16 8.36 9.65
CA TYR A 77 2.35 7.82 9.00
C TYR A 77 3.46 8.85 9.02
N VAL A 78 4.70 8.39 9.19
CA VAL A 78 5.92 9.13 8.87
C VAL A 78 6.72 8.28 7.89
N SER A 79 6.76 8.71 6.64
CA SER A 79 7.33 7.95 5.52
C SER A 79 8.66 8.54 5.05
N SER A 80 9.57 7.69 4.58
CA SER A 80 10.79 8.08 3.87
C SER A 80 10.85 7.35 2.53
N TRP A 81 11.25 8.11 1.51
CA TRP A 81 11.44 7.66 0.13
C TRP A 81 12.91 7.93 -0.25
N PRO A 82 13.86 7.01 0.07
CA PRO A 82 15.28 7.25 -0.12
C PRO A 82 15.67 7.58 -1.56
N LYS A 83 15.01 6.95 -2.54
CA LYS A 83 15.26 7.17 -3.96
C LYS A 83 14.96 8.60 -4.42
N ASP A 84 14.00 9.24 -3.75
CA ASP A 84 13.52 10.60 -4.04
C ASP A 84 14.10 11.64 -3.08
N GLY A 85 14.96 11.22 -2.15
CA GLY A 85 15.56 12.10 -1.15
C GLY A 85 14.59 12.58 -0.05
N VAL A 86 13.38 12.04 0.01
CA VAL A 86 12.38 12.41 1.03
C VAL A 86 12.71 11.69 2.32
N LYS A 87 13.15 12.46 3.33
CA LYS A 87 13.57 11.92 4.63
C LYS A 87 12.40 11.68 5.59
N ALA A 88 11.35 12.47 5.47
CA ALA A 88 10.13 12.36 6.27
C ALA A 88 8.98 13.03 5.53
N GLU A 89 7.85 12.33 5.47
CA GLU A 89 6.56 12.81 4.97
C GLU A 89 5.47 12.30 5.92
N VAL A 90 4.77 13.24 6.55
CA VAL A 90 3.64 12.97 7.42
C VAL A 90 2.39 12.87 6.59
N SER A 91 1.65 11.78 6.80
CA SER A 91 0.30 11.65 6.26
C SER A 91 -0.65 11.02 7.26
N VAL A 92 -1.92 11.38 7.16
CA VAL A 92 -2.98 10.89 8.05
C VAL A 92 -4.07 10.24 7.21
N ARG A 93 -4.39 8.98 7.52
CA ARG A 93 -5.60 8.31 7.04
C ARG A 93 -6.63 8.32 8.16
N VAL A 94 -7.78 8.91 7.93
CA VAL A 94 -8.84 9.04 8.95
C VAL A 94 -9.87 7.90 8.94
N GLY A 95 -9.76 6.98 7.98
CA GLY A 95 -10.66 5.84 7.85
C GLY A 95 -11.95 6.11 7.07
N TYR A 96 -12.06 7.29 6.46
CA TYR A 96 -13.13 7.72 5.57
C TYR A 96 -12.56 8.29 4.27
N PRO A 97 -13.32 8.22 3.16
CA PRO A 97 -13.06 9.04 2.00
C PRO A 97 -13.11 10.52 2.40
N LEU A 98 -12.03 11.24 2.15
CA LEU A 98 -11.97 12.68 2.34
C LEU A 98 -12.43 13.38 1.07
N ARG A 99 -13.17 14.47 1.21
CA ARG A 99 -13.60 15.27 0.05
C ARG A 99 -12.38 16.00 -0.52
N GLY A 100 -12.11 15.84 -1.81
CA GLY A 100 -11.06 16.62 -2.48
C GLY A 100 -11.26 18.12 -2.27
N GLY A 101 -10.17 18.83 -1.94
CA GLY A 101 -10.18 20.25 -1.64
C GLY A 101 -10.68 20.63 -0.24
N SER A 102 -11.07 19.67 0.62
CA SER A 102 -11.28 19.98 2.04
C SER A 102 -9.95 20.21 2.75
N GLU A 103 -9.93 21.13 3.70
CA GLU A 103 -8.78 21.36 4.59
C GLU A 103 -8.88 20.41 5.80
N VAL A 104 -7.80 19.70 6.10
CA VAL A 104 -7.66 18.92 7.33
C VAL A 104 -6.71 19.68 8.25
N THR A 105 -7.07 19.82 9.53
CA THR A 105 -6.16 20.41 10.52
C THR A 105 -5.56 19.30 11.38
N LEU A 106 -4.24 19.28 11.49
CA LEU A 106 -3.52 18.48 12.47
C LEU A 106 -3.02 19.41 13.57
N ALA A 107 -3.38 19.11 14.81
CA ALA A 107 -2.89 19.85 15.98
C ALA A 107 -1.86 19.00 16.73
N VAL A 108 -0.81 19.66 17.22
CA VAL A 108 0.18 19.09 18.15
C VAL A 108 0.37 20.09 19.27
N GLY A 109 -0.20 19.80 20.45
CA GLY A 109 -0.33 20.78 21.52
C GLY A 109 -1.15 22.00 21.07
N SER A 110 -0.53 23.19 21.13
CA SER A 110 -1.15 24.45 20.69
C SER A 110 -0.86 24.83 19.23
N THR A 111 -0.07 24.03 18.51
CA THR A 111 0.33 24.35 17.13
C THR A 111 -0.57 23.61 16.15
N ASN A 112 -1.09 24.35 15.16
CA ASN A 112 -1.95 23.82 14.11
C ASN A 112 -1.21 23.79 12.77
N PHE A 113 -1.41 22.70 12.03
CA PHE A 113 -0.86 22.46 10.70
C PHE A 113 -2.01 22.20 9.74
N LYS A 114 -1.96 22.85 8.57
CA LYS A 114 -2.93 22.64 7.50
C LYS A 114 -2.47 21.51 6.60
N LEU A 115 -3.36 20.56 6.37
CA LEU A 115 -3.13 19.42 5.52
C LEU A 115 -4.08 19.48 4.32
N PHE A 116 -3.54 19.16 3.14
CA PHE A 116 -4.32 18.98 1.93
C PHE A 116 -4.70 17.52 1.75
N VAL A 117 -5.85 17.28 1.14
CA VAL A 117 -6.34 15.92 0.87
C VAL A 117 -5.85 15.43 -0.47
N HIS A 118 -5.30 14.21 -0.50
CA HIS A 118 -4.99 13.48 -1.72
C HIS A 118 -5.31 11.99 -1.52
N GLY A 119 -6.22 11.47 -2.36
CA GLY A 119 -6.72 10.10 -2.20
C GLY A 119 -7.43 9.89 -0.87
N ASP A 120 -7.01 8.87 -0.12
CA ASP A 120 -7.57 8.51 1.19
C ASP A 120 -6.83 9.15 2.39
N ARG A 121 -5.92 10.08 2.11
CA ARG A 121 -5.02 10.67 3.10
C ARG A 121 -4.98 12.19 3.05
N ALA A 122 -4.58 12.77 4.17
CA ALA A 122 -4.23 14.17 4.31
C ALA A 122 -2.71 14.32 4.50
N TYR A 123 -2.10 15.31 3.87
CA TYR A 123 -0.65 15.54 3.79
C TYR A 123 -0.31 16.99 4.11
N VAL A 124 0.87 17.25 4.65
CA VAL A 124 1.37 18.61 4.85
C VAL A 124 1.84 19.19 3.51
N ALA A 125 1.39 20.41 3.18
CA ALA A 125 1.67 21.02 1.89
C ALA A 125 3.08 21.61 1.77
N ASP A 126 3.61 22.12 2.88
CA ASP A 126 4.87 22.88 2.90
C ASP A 126 5.96 22.12 3.66
N ALA A 127 7.16 22.07 3.08
CA ALA A 127 8.30 21.35 3.66
C ALA A 127 8.80 22.01 4.97
N GLY A 128 8.65 23.31 5.14
CA GLY A 128 8.98 24.01 6.37
C GLY A 128 8.01 23.67 7.50
N ASP A 129 6.72 23.62 7.21
CA ASP A 129 5.69 23.21 8.17
C ASP A 129 5.81 21.72 8.53
N GLU A 130 6.19 20.87 7.58
CA GLU A 130 6.49 19.46 7.80
C GLU A 130 7.62 19.28 8.83
N LEU A 131 8.73 20.04 8.69
CA LEU A 131 9.82 20.01 9.67
C LEU A 131 9.38 20.49 11.06
N LYS A 132 8.59 21.56 11.13
CA LYS A 132 8.04 22.07 12.40
C LYS A 132 7.11 21.04 13.05
N LEU A 133 6.28 20.35 12.27
CA LEU A 133 5.40 19.30 12.73
C LEU A 133 6.19 18.14 13.34
N LEU A 134 7.20 17.65 12.62
CA LEU A 134 8.07 16.57 13.11
C LEU A 134 8.77 16.95 14.42
N ASP A 135 9.26 18.18 14.52
CA ASP A 135 9.89 18.66 15.76
C ASP A 135 8.89 18.82 16.91
N ALA A 136 7.66 19.26 16.63
CA ALA A 136 6.60 19.32 17.64
C ALA A 136 6.23 17.90 18.14
N MET A 137 6.09 16.94 17.24
CA MET A 137 5.80 15.54 17.57
C MET A 137 6.94 14.90 18.41
N ARG A 138 8.21 15.16 18.06
CA ARG A 138 9.38 14.64 18.81
C ARG A 138 9.46 15.17 20.24
N LYS A 139 9.01 16.40 20.48
CA LYS A 139 9.00 17.01 21.82
C LYS A 139 7.93 16.43 22.75
N GLY A 140 7.14 15.46 22.28
CA GLY A 140 6.18 14.72 23.10
C GLY A 140 4.90 15.49 23.42
N SER A 141 4.58 16.54 22.66
CA SER A 141 3.28 17.18 22.76
C SER A 141 2.25 16.36 21.99
N THR A 142 1.12 16.04 22.62
CA THR A 142 -0.10 15.53 21.95
C THR A 142 -1.00 16.67 21.54
#